data_AF-A0A0B1SG30-F1
#
_entry.id   AF-A0A0B1SG30-F1
#
_cell.length_a   1.000
_cell.length_b   1.000
_cell.length_c   1.000
_cell.angle_alpha   90.00
_cell.angle_beta   90.00
_cell.angle_gamma   90.00
#
_symmetry.space_group_name_H-M   'P 1'
#
loop_
_entity.id
_entity.type
_entity.pdbx_description
1 polymer ?
#
loop_
_entity_poly.entity_id
_entity_poly.type
_entity_poly.pdbx_seq_one_letter_code
_entity_poly.pdbx_strand_id
1 'polypeptide(L)'
;MGFFASLGQSIAYNAILTTAQRWFPENVGLAGGLIVAGYGCGAFILSPLQTAFINPLDYRVNSEGFFTQVDLLERVSAIRNSRHSIMLNSKIDS
;
A
#
# COMPACT_ATOMS: atom_id res chain seq x y z
N MET A 1 5.89 0.10 -10.18
CA MET A 1 4.61 -0.58 -10.45
C MET A 1 4.74 -1.33 -11.76
N GLY A 2 4.44 -2.63 -11.79
CA GLY A 2 4.57 -3.45 -13.01
C GLY A 2 3.54 -3.07 -14.08
N PHE A 3 3.78 -3.47 -15.34
CA PHE A 3 2.91 -3.17 -16.48
C PHE A 3 1.44 -3.51 -16.22
N PHE A 4 1.16 -4.71 -15.71
CA PHE A 4 -0.19 -5.17 -15.39
C PHE A 4 -0.86 -4.34 -14.29
N ALA A 5 -0.11 -3.87 -13.30
CA ALA A 5 -0.64 -3.03 -12.23
C ALA A 5 -1.07 -1.66 -12.78
N SER A 6 -0.27 -1.08 -13.67
CA SER A 6 -0.61 0.19 -14.33
C SER A 6 -1.82 0.06 -15.25
N LEU A 7 -1.93 -1.05 -15.99
CA LEU A 7 -3.10 -1.31 -16.84
C LEU A 7 -4.38 -1.48 -16.01
N GLY A 8 -4.32 -2.27 -14.94
CA GLY A 8 -5.46 -2.47 -14.05
C GLY A 8 -5.95 -1.16 -13.42
N GLN A 9 -5.02 -0.32 -12.97
CA GLN A 9 -5.34 0.99 -12.37
C GLN A 9 -6.08 1.90 -13.36
N SER A 10 -5.63 1.97 -14.61
CA SER A 10 -6.25 2.82 -15.63
C SER A 10 -7.66 2.36 -16.02
N ILE A 11 -7.90 1.04 -16.08
CA ILE A 11 -9.24 0.50 -16.38
C ILE A 11 -10.19 0.79 -15.20
N ALA A 12 -9.74 0.53 -13.98
CA ALA A 12 -10.53 0.78 -12.78
C ALA A 12 -10.89 2.27 -12.63
N TYR A 13 -9.94 3.17 -12.88
CA TYR A 13 -10.19 4.62 -12.81
C TYR A 13 -11.29 5.07 -13.78
N ASN A 14 -11.22 4.61 -15.03
CA ASN A 14 -12.24 4.93 -16.04
C ASN A 14 -13.62 4.35 -15.68
N ALA A 15 -13.68 3.14 -15.12
CA ALA A 15 -14.94 2.52 -14.70
C ALA A 15 -15.60 3.27 -13.53
N ILE A 16 -14.82 3.71 -12.54
CA ILE A 16 -15.31 4.48 -11.41
C ILE A 16 -15.80 5.85 -11.86
N LEU A 17 -15.04 6.52 -12.73
CA LEU A 17 -15.41 7.83 -13.27
C LEU A 17 -16.73 7.77 -14.04
N THR A 18 -16.87 6.82 -14.96
CA THR A 18 -18.10 6.67 -15.76
C THR A 18 -19.31 6.32 -14.89
N THR A 19 -19.12 5.51 -13.84
CA THR A 19 -20.19 5.19 -12.87
C THR A 19 -20.60 6.40 -12.05
N ALA A 20 -19.62 7.18 -11.56
CA ALA A 20 -19.87 8.39 -10.78
C ALA A 20 -20.61 9.46 -11.59
N GLN A 21 -20.22 9.64 -12.86
CA GLN A 21 -20.91 10.52 -13.80
C GLN A 21 -22.36 10.10 -14.04
N ARG A 22 -22.63 8.78 -14.03
CA ARG A 22 -23.98 8.23 -14.22
C ARG A 22 -24.87 8.43 -12.99
N TRP A 23 -24.29 8.36 -11.80
CA TRP A 23 -25.02 8.44 -10.53
C TRP A 23 -25.32 9.89 -10.12
N PHE A 24 -24.46 10.85 -10.49
CA PHE A 24 -24.64 12.28 -10.21
C PHE A 24 -24.31 13.17 -11.44
N PRO A 25 -25.20 13.23 -12.45
CA PRO A 25 -24.95 14.00 -13.68
C PRO A 25 -24.99 15.51 -13.47
N GLU A 26 -25.72 16.02 -12.48
CA GLU A 26 -25.78 17.46 -12.17
C GLU A 26 -24.63 17.94 -11.29
N ASN A 27 -23.99 17.03 -10.54
CA ASN A 27 -22.98 17.36 -9.52
C ASN A 27 -21.70 16.53 -9.70
N VAL A 28 -21.24 16.43 -10.94
CA VAL A 28 -20.09 15.62 -11.34
C VAL A 28 -18.81 15.99 -10.58
N GLY A 29 -18.63 17.27 -10.27
CA GLY A 29 -17.49 17.77 -9.50
C GLY A 29 -17.49 17.33 -8.03
N LEU A 30 -18.66 17.25 -7.40
CA LEU A 30 -18.79 16.75 -6.01
C LEU A 30 -18.55 15.24 -5.95
N ALA A 31 -19.09 14.49 -6.90
CA ALA A 31 -18.87 13.03 -6.98
C ALA A 31 -17.39 12.69 -7.21
N GLY A 32 -16.74 13.37 -8.16
CA GLY A 32 -15.29 13.22 -8.40
C GLY A 32 -14.45 13.65 -7.19
N GLY A 33 -14.83 14.75 -6.53
CA GLY A 33 -14.19 15.24 -5.31
C GLY A 33 -14.26 14.23 -4.17
N LEU A 34 -15.41 13.57 -3.96
CA LEU A 34 -15.58 12.54 -2.93
C LEU A 34 -14.72 11.30 -3.20
N ILE A 35 -14.58 10.90 -4.46
CA ILE A 35 -13.73 9.77 -4.86
C ILE A 35 -12.25 10.07 -4.55
N VAL A 36 -11.77 11.26 -4.92
CA VAL A 36 -10.39 11.68 -4.65
C VAL A 36 -10.17 11.86 -3.15
N ALA A 37 -11.14 12.43 -2.43
CA ALA A 37 -11.09 12.55 -0.97
C ALA A 37 -11.01 11.18 -0.28
N GLY A 38 -11.77 10.18 -0.77
CA GLY A 38 -11.70 8.79 -0.30
C GLY A 38 -10.36 8.12 -0.60
N TYR A 39 -9.77 8.37 -1.77
CA TYR A 39 -8.44 7.86 -2.12
C TYR A 39 -7.35 8.42 -1.20
N GLY A 40 -7.36 9.73 -0.94
CA GLY A 40 -6.46 10.38 0.00
C GLY A 40 -6.68 9.95 1.46
N CYS A 41 -7.94 9.90 1.91
CA CYS A 41 -8.28 9.44 3.27
C CYS A 41 -7.93 7.97 3.49
N GLY A 42 -8.15 7.11 2.49
CA GLY A 42 -7.77 5.70 2.55
C GLY A 42 -6.27 5.52 2.76
N ALA A 43 -5.44 6.26 2.03
CA ALA A 43 -3.99 6.25 2.25
C ALA A 43 -3.62 6.76 3.66
N PHE A 44 -4.34 7.76 4.17
CA PHE A 44 -4.11 8.33 5.50
C PHE A 44 -4.51 7.38 6.64
N ILE A 45 -5.57 6.58 6.47
CA ILE A 45 -6.01 5.56 7.43
C ILE A 45 -5.12 4.32 7.34
N LEU A 46 -4.70 3.94 6.14
CA LEU A 46 -3.83 2.78 5.93
C LEU A 46 -2.40 3.01 6.44
N SER A 47 -1.94 4.26 6.51
CA SER A 47 -0.61 4.60 7.05
C SER A 47 -0.41 4.15 8.52
N PRO A 48 -1.26 4.54 9.49
CA PRO A 48 -1.16 4.02 10.85
C PRO A 48 -1.62 2.55 10.95
N LEU A 49 -2.50 2.07 10.06
CA LEU A 49 -2.89 0.66 10.05
C LEU A 49 -1.72 -0.26 9.66
N GLN A 50 -0.90 0.12 8.68
CA GLN A 50 0.31 -0.61 8.31
C GLN A 50 1.32 -0.63 9.46
N THR A 51 1.47 0.48 10.17
CA THR A 51 2.33 0.54 11.37
C THR A 51 1.77 -0.32 12.51
N ALA A 52 0.45 -0.31 12.73
CA ALA A 52 -0.20 -1.16 13.74
C ALA A 52 -0.11 -2.65 13.43
N PHE A 53 -0.19 -3.04 12.15
CA PHE A 53 -0.05 -4.44 11.74
C PHE A 53 1.40 -4.95 11.87
N ILE A 54 2.39 -4.07 11.72
CA ILE A 54 3.82 -4.35 11.96
C ILE A 54 4.18 -4.34 13.46
N ASN A 55 3.43 -3.62 14.29
CA ASN A 55 3.70 -3.47 15.72
C ASN A 55 2.43 -3.65 16.57
N PRO A 56 2.02 -4.90 16.85
CA PRO A 56 0.84 -5.21 17.67
C PRO A 56 1.05 -4.97 19.18
N LEU A 57 2.21 -4.46 19.63
CA LEU A 57 2.63 -4.35 21.04
C LEU A 57 2.97 -2.91 21.50
N ASP A 58 2.55 -1.87 20.78
CA ASP A 58 2.66 -0.44 21.20
C ASP A 58 4.09 0.05 21.53
N TYR A 59 5.08 -0.35 20.74
CA TYR A 59 6.39 0.28 20.82
C TYR A 59 6.44 1.64 20.13
N ARG A 60 6.62 2.70 20.93
CA ARG A 60 6.75 4.09 20.47
C ARG A 60 8.06 4.30 19.72
N VAL A 61 7.97 5.02 18.61
CA VAL A 61 9.12 5.46 17.80
C VAL A 61 9.84 6.58 18.55
N ASN A 62 11.18 6.51 18.65
CA ASN A 62 11.99 7.59 19.19
C ASN A 62 11.92 8.85 18.30
N SER A 63 12.29 10.02 18.82
CA SER A 63 12.16 11.33 18.16
C SER A 63 12.82 11.51 16.78
N GLU A 64 13.51 10.49 16.26
CA GLU A 64 14.19 10.47 14.96
C GLU A 64 13.54 9.54 13.92
N GLY A 65 12.42 8.87 14.25
CA GLY A 65 11.67 8.06 13.27
C GLY A 65 12.15 6.61 13.09
N PHE A 66 13.14 6.16 13.88
CA PHE A 66 13.70 4.81 13.79
C PHE A 66 13.15 3.87 14.88
N PHE A 67 12.85 2.63 14.48
CA PHE A 67 12.53 1.53 15.40
C PHE A 67 13.84 0.89 15.88
N THR A 68 14.28 1.20 17.10
CA THR A 68 15.56 0.75 17.70
C THR A 68 15.55 -0.71 18.21
N GLN A 69 14.54 -1.49 17.85
CA GLN A 69 14.25 -2.76 18.53
C GLN A 69 14.76 -3.96 17.74
N VAL A 70 15.64 -4.74 18.37
CA VAL A 70 16.35 -5.87 17.75
C VAL A 70 15.39 -6.89 17.14
N ASP A 71 14.24 -7.15 17.76
CA ASP A 71 13.21 -8.09 17.28
C ASP A 71 12.52 -7.68 15.95
N LEU A 72 12.42 -6.39 15.65
CA LEU A 72 11.83 -5.91 14.40
C LEU A 72 12.85 -5.87 13.26
N LEU A 73 14.10 -5.55 13.58
CA LEU A 73 15.22 -5.64 12.63
C LEU A 73 15.48 -7.09 12.21
N GLU A 74 15.32 -8.04 13.12
CA GLU A 74 15.51 -9.47 12.83
C GLU A 74 14.40 -10.04 11.93
N ARG A 75 13.15 -9.57 12.05
CA ARG A 75 12.06 -9.95 11.13
C ARG A 75 12.28 -9.45 9.70
N VAL A 76 12.79 -8.24 9.55
CA VAL A 76 13.12 -7.66 8.23
C VAL A 76 14.34 -8.34 7.62
N SER A 77 15.36 -8.69 8.41
CA SER A 77 16.53 -9.42 7.94
C SER A 77 16.18 -10.88 7.58
N ALA A 78 15.26 -11.53 8.30
CA ALA A 78 14.77 -12.88 8.00
C ALA A 78 13.99 -12.94 6.67
N ILE A 79 13.08 -11.99 6.41
CA ILE A 79 12.35 -11.90 5.13
C ILE A 79 13.32 -11.65 3.96
N ARG A 80 14.33 -10.79 4.17
CA ARG A 80 15.38 -10.52 3.19
C ARG A 80 16.23 -11.76 2.89
N ASN A 81 16.62 -12.50 3.93
CA ASN A 81 17.44 -13.71 3.78
C ASN A 81 16.67 -14.83 3.07
N SER A 82 15.37 -15.00 3.38
CA SER A 82 14.50 -15.96 2.69
C SER A 82 14.35 -15.63 1.20
N ARG A 83 14.17 -14.35 0.84
CA ARG A 83 14.10 -13.90 -0.57
C ARG A 83 15.41 -14.13 -1.32
N HIS A 84 16.55 -13.94 -0.67
CA HIS A 84 17.87 -14.20 -1.27
C HIS A 84 18.12 -15.69 -1.48
N SER A 85 17.66 -16.55 -0.55
CA SER A 85 17.73 -18.01 -0.68
C SER A 85 16.86 -18.55 -1.82
N ILE A 86 15.67 -17.98 -2.06
CA ILE A 86 14.79 -18.38 -3.17
C ILE A 86 15.39 -17.97 -4.52
N MET A 87 16.04 -16.80 -4.58
CA MET A 87 16.71 -16.32 -5.80
C MET A 87 17.97 -17.12 -6.16
N LEU A 88 18.67 -17.64 -5.15
CA LEU A 88 19.81 -18.55 -5.36
C LEU A 88 19.32 -19.92 -5.83
N ASN A 89 18.25 -20.46 -5.25
CA ASN A 89 17.69 -21.73 -5.70
C ASN A 89 17.17 -21.66 -7.15
N SER A 90 16.55 -20.54 -7.54
CA SER A 90 16.11 -20.33 -8.93
C SER A 90 17.25 -20.10 -9.94
N LYS A 91 18.49 -19.89 -9.49
CA LYS A 91 19.68 -19.79 -10.36
C LYS A 91 20.49 -21.08 -10.44
N ILE A 92 20.23 -22.03 -9.54
CA ILE A 92 20.87 -23.36 -9.54
C ILE A 92 20.05 -24.34 -10.41
N ASP A 93 18.75 -24.08 -10.59
CA ASP A 93 17.83 -24.89 -11.42
C ASP A 93 17.75 -24.44 -12.91
N SER A 94 18.69 -23.61 -13.40
CA SER A 94 18.79 -23.21 -14.83
C SER A 94 20.19 -23.41 -15.38
#